data_AF-A0A1H9GHA6-F1
#
_entry.id   AF-A0A1H9GHA6-F1
#
_cell.length_a   1.000
_cell.length_b   1.000
_cell.length_c   1.000
_cell.angle_alpha   90.00
_cell.angle_beta   90.00
_cell.angle_gamma   90.00
#
_symmetry.space_group_name_H-M   'P 1'
#
loop_
_entity.id
_entity.type
_entity.pdbx_description
1 polymer ?
#
loop_
_entity_poly.entity_id
_entity_poly.type
_entity_poly.pdbx_seq_one_letter_code
_entity_poly.pdbx_strand_id
1 'polypeptide(L)'
;MKRTEFLQETRKMRFEEAYEGCKSGCLTQAEAALLLGVCDRTFRRYRCKYAAGGLEALLDKRLTQASHRCAPVDEVMQLTEQYQRRYSDWNAKHFHTWYRKDGGTRSYTWVKSCLQESGLIKRVKKRGAHRKRRERSLLSGMMIHQDGSTHEWVVNQKWDLIVTMDDATNEH
;
A
#
# COMPACT_ATOMS: atom_id res chain seq x y z
N MET A 1 -3.00 -15.91 -6.96
CA MET A 1 -4.21 -15.51 -6.23
C MET A 1 -3.85 -14.46 -5.19
N LYS A 2 -4.56 -13.33 -5.15
CA LYS A 2 -4.34 -12.28 -4.14
C LYS A 2 -4.78 -12.80 -2.76
N ARG A 3 -4.15 -12.34 -1.67
CA ARG A 3 -4.51 -12.75 -0.30
C ARG A 3 -6.00 -12.61 0.00
N THR A 4 -6.63 -11.54 -0.51
CA THR A 4 -8.05 -11.28 -0.31
C THR A 4 -8.95 -12.30 -1.00
N GLU A 5 -8.57 -12.77 -2.19
CA GLU A 5 -9.29 -13.81 -2.93
C GLU A 5 -9.18 -15.14 -2.17
N PHE A 6 -7.97 -15.50 -1.71
CA PHE A 6 -7.75 -16.68 -0.89
C PHE A 6 -8.61 -16.69 0.39
N LEU A 7 -8.63 -15.57 1.12
CA LEU A 7 -9.44 -15.44 2.34
C LEU A 7 -10.94 -15.56 2.05
N GLN A 8 -11.38 -15.08 0.89
CA GLN A 8 -12.77 -15.22 0.46
C GLN A 8 -13.12 -16.68 0.17
N GLU A 9 -12.27 -17.40 -0.57
CA GLU A 9 -12.47 -18.83 -0.86
C GLU A 9 -12.47 -19.68 0.41
N THR A 10 -11.51 -19.47 1.31
CA THR A 10 -11.46 -20.19 2.59
C THR A 10 -12.71 -19.94 3.41
N ARG A 11 -13.20 -18.69 3.46
CA ARG A 11 -14.44 -18.36 4.18
C ARG A 11 -15.67 -19.01 3.55
N LYS A 12 -15.72 -19.13 2.24
CA LYS A 12 -16.80 -19.83 1.51
C LYS A 12 -16.87 -21.30 1.90
N MET A 13 -15.75 -22.01 1.77
CA MET A 13 -15.62 -23.42 2.14
C MET A 13 -16.03 -23.65 3.59
N ARG A 14 -15.46 -22.89 4.54
CA ARG A 14 -15.79 -23.01 5.96
C ARG A 14 -17.24 -22.68 6.27
N PHE A 15 -17.85 -21.76 5.51
CA PHE A 15 -19.26 -21.42 5.71
C PHE A 15 -20.18 -22.56 5.30
N GLU A 16 -19.90 -23.24 4.18
CA GLU A 16 -20.68 -24.42 3.77
C GLU A 16 -20.58 -25.54 4.81
N GLU A 17 -19.37 -25.84 5.31
CA GLU A 17 -19.16 -26.82 6.37
C GLU A 17 -19.99 -26.48 7.63
N ALA A 18 -19.92 -25.23 8.09
CA ALA A 18 -20.65 -24.74 9.25
C ALA A 18 -22.18 -24.74 9.04
N TYR A 19 -22.62 -24.40 7.82
CA TYR A 19 -24.03 -24.36 7.47
C TYR A 19 -24.65 -25.75 7.39
N GLU A 20 -23.99 -26.70 6.72
CA GLU A 20 -24.46 -28.08 6.64
C GLU A 20 -24.45 -28.76 8.01
N GLY A 21 -23.41 -28.54 8.83
CA GLY A 21 -23.39 -29.05 10.22
C GLY A 21 -24.53 -28.48 11.08
N CYS A 22 -24.93 -27.22 10.84
CA CYS A 22 -26.08 -26.63 11.54
C CYS A 22 -27.42 -27.14 10.99
N LYS A 23 -27.49 -27.43 9.69
CA LYS A 23 -28.69 -27.97 9.02
C LYS A 23 -28.95 -29.44 9.37
N SER A 24 -27.90 -30.24 9.53
CA SER A 24 -27.97 -31.64 9.95
C SER A 24 -28.25 -31.81 11.46
N GLY A 25 -28.22 -30.71 12.22
CA GLY A 25 -28.39 -30.73 13.68
C GLY A 25 -27.14 -31.14 14.46
N CYS A 26 -25.99 -31.33 13.80
CA CYS A 26 -24.72 -31.67 14.45
C CYS A 26 -24.08 -30.48 15.18
N LEU A 27 -24.42 -29.25 14.80
CA LEU A 27 -23.92 -28.01 15.38
C LEU A 27 -25.06 -27.05 15.71
N THR A 28 -24.97 -26.40 16.86
CA THR A 28 -25.77 -25.22 17.18
C THR A 28 -25.30 -24.03 16.34
N GLN A 29 -26.16 -23.00 16.22
CA GLN A 29 -25.78 -21.75 15.52
C GLN A 29 -24.58 -21.06 16.19
N ALA A 30 -24.44 -21.18 17.51
CA ALA A 30 -23.33 -20.62 18.27
C ALA A 30 -22.02 -21.34 17.94
N GLU A 31 -22.03 -22.68 17.86
CA GLU A 31 -20.84 -23.48 17.50
C GLU A 31 -20.43 -23.25 16.03
N ALA A 32 -21.41 -23.19 15.12
CA ALA A 32 -21.15 -22.88 13.72
C ALA A 32 -20.54 -21.47 13.54
N ALA A 33 -20.98 -20.49 14.35
CA ALA A 33 -20.40 -19.16 14.36
C ALA A 33 -18.95 -19.16 14.90
N LEU A 34 -18.69 -19.93 15.96
CA LEU A 34 -17.36 -20.09 16.55
C LEU A 34 -16.37 -20.74 15.57
N LEU A 35 -16.80 -21.76 14.82
CA LEU A 35 -16.00 -22.39 13.76
C LEU A 35 -15.57 -21.39 12.68
N LEU A 36 -16.44 -20.42 12.38
CA LEU A 36 -16.17 -19.35 11.43
C LEU A 36 -15.40 -18.15 12.00
N GLY A 37 -15.14 -18.13 13.32
CA GLY A 37 -14.51 -17.00 14.00
C GLY A 37 -15.38 -15.73 14.01
N VAL A 38 -16.71 -15.87 13.96
CA VAL A 38 -17.65 -14.75 13.98
C VAL A 38 -18.66 -14.89 15.12
N CYS A 39 -19.37 -13.81 15.45
CA CYS A 39 -20.46 -13.89 16.42
C CYS A 39 -21.72 -14.54 15.82
N ASP A 40 -22.57 -15.12 16.68
CA ASP A 40 -23.83 -15.78 16.31
C ASP A 40 -24.76 -14.88 15.45
N ARG A 41 -24.87 -13.59 15.79
CA ARG A 41 -25.63 -12.62 14.97
C ARG A 41 -25.10 -12.51 13.54
N THR A 42 -23.79 -12.59 13.35
CA THR A 42 -23.17 -12.52 12.02
C THR A 42 -23.41 -13.81 11.24
N PHE A 43 -23.32 -14.97 11.90
CA PHE A 43 -23.66 -16.25 11.29
C PHE A 43 -25.12 -16.28 10.81
N ARG A 44 -26.09 -15.84 11.63
CA ARG A 44 -27.50 -15.71 11.21
C ARG A 44 -27.67 -14.82 9.98
N ARG A 45 -26.98 -13.68 9.93
CA ARG A 45 -27.00 -12.79 8.75
C ARG A 45 -26.45 -13.48 7.50
N TYR A 46 -25.37 -14.25 7.63
CA TYR A 46 -24.82 -15.03 6.53
C TYR A 46 -25.81 -16.10 6.07
N ARG A 47 -26.47 -16.79 7.00
CA ARG A 47 -27.52 -17.76 6.68
C ARG A 47 -28.67 -17.14 5.88
N CYS A 48 -29.18 -15.98 6.31
CA CYS A 48 -30.23 -15.28 5.56
C CYS A 48 -29.78 -14.84 4.17
N LYS A 49 -28.54 -14.35 4.03
CA LYS A 49 -27.98 -13.99 2.71
C LYS A 49 -27.81 -15.20 1.81
N TYR A 50 -27.31 -16.31 2.37
CA TYR A 50 -27.13 -17.56 1.65
C TYR A 50 -28.46 -18.13 1.17
N ALA A 51 -29.50 -18.09 2.00
CA ALA A 51 -30.84 -18.50 1.60
C ALA A 51 -31.40 -17.64 0.44
N ALA A 52 -31.05 -16.35 0.37
CA ALA A 52 -31.56 -15.43 -0.64
C ALA A 52 -30.81 -15.46 -1.98
N GLY A 53 -29.51 -15.79 -1.98
CA GLY A 53 -28.68 -15.70 -3.19
C GLY A 53 -27.48 -16.64 -3.20
N GLY A 54 -27.58 -17.73 -2.44
CA GLY A 54 -26.56 -18.77 -2.35
C GLY A 54 -25.20 -18.23 -1.92
N LEU A 55 -24.18 -18.89 -2.44
CA LEU A 55 -22.79 -18.63 -2.09
C LEU A 55 -22.26 -17.31 -2.67
N GLU A 56 -22.84 -16.86 -3.78
CA GLU A 56 -22.50 -15.57 -4.38
C GLU A 56 -22.90 -14.39 -3.51
N ALA A 57 -24.02 -14.50 -2.78
CA ALA A 57 -24.48 -13.45 -1.86
C ALA A 57 -23.54 -13.21 -0.67
N LEU A 58 -22.63 -14.15 -0.40
CA LEU A 58 -21.61 -14.05 0.65
C LEU A 58 -20.29 -13.45 0.17
N LEU A 59 -20.12 -13.27 -1.15
CA LEU A 59 -18.94 -12.63 -1.73
C LEU A 59 -18.78 -11.20 -1.20
N ASP A 60 -17.54 -10.83 -0.84
CA ASP A 60 -17.20 -9.42 -0.72
C ASP A 60 -17.34 -8.76 -2.10
N LYS A 61 -18.36 -7.91 -2.22
CA LYS A 61 -18.66 -7.15 -3.43
C LYS A 61 -17.50 -6.26 -3.86
N ARG A 62 -16.58 -5.88 -2.96
CA ARG A 62 -15.39 -5.11 -3.32
C ARG A 62 -14.41 -5.88 -4.21
N LEU A 63 -14.46 -7.21 -4.19
CA LEU A 63 -13.62 -8.04 -5.04
C LEU A 63 -14.24 -8.27 -6.42
N THR A 64 -15.57 -8.24 -6.52
CA THR A 64 -16.30 -8.49 -7.77
C THR A 64 -16.75 -7.22 -8.48
N GLN A 65 -16.94 -6.11 -7.75
CA GLN A 65 -17.40 -4.84 -8.30
C GLN A 65 -16.27 -3.81 -8.29
N ALA A 66 -16.09 -3.15 -9.42
CA ALA A 66 -15.26 -1.96 -9.50
C ALA A 66 -15.83 -0.87 -8.56
N SER A 67 -14.95 -0.21 -7.83
CA SER A 67 -15.34 0.91 -6.98
C SER A 67 -15.96 2.02 -7.80
N HIS A 68 -17.08 2.59 -7.35
CA HIS A 68 -17.67 3.80 -7.95
C HIS A 68 -16.74 5.02 -7.92
N ARG A 69 -15.67 4.98 -7.10
CA ARG A 69 -14.63 6.02 -7.05
C ARG A 69 -13.52 5.79 -8.07
N CYS A 70 -13.50 4.65 -8.75
CA CYS A 70 -12.55 4.39 -9.82
C CYS A 70 -12.85 5.32 -11.00
N ALA A 71 -11.80 5.73 -11.71
CA ALA A 71 -11.99 6.45 -12.96
C ALA A 71 -12.68 5.53 -13.98
N PRO A 72 -13.56 6.06 -14.84
CA PRO A 72 -14.12 5.31 -15.96
C PRO A 72 -13.02 4.71 -16.83
N VAL A 73 -13.29 3.53 -17.40
CA VAL A 73 -12.33 2.82 -18.26
C VAL A 73 -11.97 3.67 -19.48
N ASP A 74 -12.96 4.36 -20.07
CA ASP A 74 -12.75 5.22 -21.23
C ASP A 74 -11.75 6.34 -20.96
N GLU A 75 -11.79 6.94 -19.76
CA GLU A 75 -10.85 7.98 -19.35
C GLU A 75 -9.42 7.43 -19.21
N VAL A 76 -9.28 6.23 -18.66
CA VAL A 76 -7.98 5.55 -18.58
C VAL A 76 -7.44 5.25 -19.98
N MET A 77 -8.29 4.75 -20.88
CA MET A 77 -7.89 4.46 -22.26
C MET A 77 -7.44 5.72 -23.00
N GLN A 78 -8.22 6.80 -22.93
CA GLN A 78 -7.88 8.09 -23.53
C GLN A 78 -6.53 8.63 -23.04
N LEU A 79 -6.28 8.57 -21.72
CA LEU A 79 -5.00 8.96 -21.14
C LEU A 79 -3.85 8.12 -21.69
N THR A 80 -4.01 6.80 -21.73
CA THR A 80 -2.96 5.88 -22.19
C THR A 80 -2.67 6.07 -23.68
N GLU A 81 -3.70 6.28 -24.50
CA GLU A 81 -3.55 6.52 -25.93
C GLU A 81 -2.89 7.88 -26.20
N GLN A 82 -3.30 8.93 -25.49
CA GLN A 82 -2.67 10.25 -25.59
C GLN A 82 -1.17 10.18 -25.27
N TYR A 83 -0.80 9.46 -24.22
CA TYR A 83 0.60 9.23 -23.87
C TYR A 83 1.33 8.46 -24.97
N GLN A 84 0.76 7.34 -25.44
CA GLN A 84 1.40 6.48 -26.43
C GLN A 84 1.62 7.19 -27.77
N ARG A 85 0.67 8.02 -28.21
CA ARG A 85 0.74 8.71 -29.50
C ARG A 85 1.78 9.84 -29.55
N ARG A 86 1.98 10.57 -28.45
CA ARG A 86 2.71 11.85 -28.46
C ARG A 86 3.83 11.97 -27.42
N TYR A 87 3.85 11.11 -26.41
CA TYR A 87 4.69 11.25 -25.22
C TYR A 87 5.37 9.94 -24.78
N SER A 88 5.55 8.97 -25.68
CA SER A 88 6.05 7.62 -25.38
C SER A 88 7.37 7.60 -24.58
N ASP A 89 8.23 8.60 -24.78
CA ASP A 89 9.56 8.67 -24.12
C ASP A 89 9.59 9.59 -22.89
N TRP A 90 8.46 10.17 -22.51
CA TRP A 90 8.42 11.16 -21.43
C TRP A 90 8.33 10.50 -20.07
N ASN A 91 8.99 11.08 -19.07
CA ASN A 91 8.77 10.66 -17.69
C ASN A 91 7.35 11.07 -17.21
N ALA A 92 6.78 10.30 -16.27
CA ALA A 92 5.42 10.53 -15.76
C ALA A 92 5.21 11.95 -15.19
N LYS A 93 6.26 12.55 -14.60
CA LYS A 93 6.18 13.89 -14.00
C LYS A 93 6.03 14.96 -15.08
N HIS A 94 6.81 14.84 -16.15
CA HIS A 94 6.78 15.77 -17.28
C HIS A 94 5.46 15.66 -18.03
N PHE A 95 5.01 14.43 -18.30
CA PHE A 95 3.69 14.19 -18.87
C PHE A 95 2.58 14.78 -18.00
N HIS A 96 2.60 14.55 -16.68
CA HIS A 96 1.57 15.10 -15.79
C HIS A 96 1.51 16.64 -15.82
N THR A 97 2.66 17.32 -15.89
CA THR A 97 2.68 18.79 -16.04
C THR A 97 1.96 19.23 -17.32
N TRP A 98 2.12 18.49 -18.41
CA TRP A 98 1.48 18.79 -19.68
C TRP A 98 0.01 18.40 -19.70
N TYR A 99 -0.34 17.22 -19.16
CA TYR A 99 -1.72 16.79 -18.88
C TYR A 99 -2.50 17.84 -18.09
N ARG A 100 -1.90 18.46 -17.06
CA ARG A 100 -2.53 19.54 -16.30
C ARG A 100 -2.74 20.82 -17.12
N LYS A 101 -1.84 21.14 -18.06
CA LYS A 101 -1.99 22.29 -18.97
C LYS A 101 -3.11 22.07 -19.97
N ASP A 102 -3.27 20.84 -20.41
CA ASP A 102 -4.34 20.39 -21.34
C ASP A 102 -5.71 20.20 -20.66
N GLY A 103 -5.88 20.68 -19.42
CA GLY A 103 -7.16 20.63 -18.71
C GLY A 103 -7.40 19.34 -17.91
N GLY A 104 -6.40 18.48 -17.78
CA GLY A 104 -6.46 17.27 -16.98
C GLY A 104 -6.76 17.54 -15.49
N THR A 105 -7.72 16.81 -14.92
CA THR A 105 -8.19 17.01 -13.54
C THR A 105 -7.65 16.00 -12.54
N ARG A 106 -7.10 14.88 -13.02
CA ARG A 106 -6.61 13.79 -12.18
C ARG A 106 -5.27 14.11 -11.53
N SER A 107 -5.00 13.46 -10.39
CA SER A 107 -3.77 13.66 -9.64
C SER A 107 -2.57 12.97 -10.30
N TYR A 108 -1.36 13.44 -9.98
CA TYR A 108 -0.11 12.85 -10.45
C TYR A 108 0.00 11.36 -10.12
N THR A 109 -0.39 10.96 -8.92
CA THR A 109 -0.32 9.56 -8.49
C THR A 109 -1.24 8.68 -9.33
N TRP A 110 -2.45 9.16 -9.65
CA TRP A 110 -3.37 8.43 -10.50
C TRP A 110 -2.82 8.28 -11.93
N VAL A 111 -2.39 9.39 -12.56
CA VAL A 111 -1.83 9.38 -13.92
C VAL A 111 -0.64 8.42 -14.01
N LYS A 112 0.27 8.52 -13.04
CA LYS A 112 1.44 7.64 -12.97
C LYS A 112 1.04 6.17 -12.82
N SER A 113 0.07 5.84 -11.96
CA SER A 113 -0.37 4.46 -11.77
C SER A 113 -1.00 3.89 -13.05
N CYS A 114 -1.86 4.64 -13.73
CA CYS A 114 -2.48 4.22 -14.99
C CYS A 114 -1.44 3.94 -16.09
N LEU A 115 -0.43 4.81 -16.24
CA LEU A 115 0.65 4.60 -17.21
C LEU A 115 1.57 3.42 -16.84
N GLN A 116 1.71 3.11 -15.55
CA GLN A 116 2.49 1.96 -15.10
C GLN A 116 1.72 0.64 -15.25
N GLU A 117 0.41 0.64 -14.99
CA GLU A 117 -0.45 -0.54 -15.13
C GLU A 117 -0.64 -0.92 -16.59
N SER A 118 -0.70 0.06 -17.49
CA SER A 118 -0.70 -0.14 -18.95
C SER A 118 0.67 -0.52 -19.53
N GLY A 119 1.73 -0.56 -18.71
CA GLY A 119 3.07 -0.93 -19.14
C GLY A 119 3.82 0.15 -19.95
N LEU A 120 3.22 1.32 -20.16
CA LEU A 120 3.83 2.44 -20.89
C LEU A 120 5.02 3.04 -20.14
N ILE A 121 4.96 3.07 -18.81
CA ILE A 121 6.08 3.51 -17.96
C ILE A 121 6.53 2.37 -17.06
N LYS A 122 7.82 2.02 -17.13
CA LYS A 122 8.39 0.99 -16.26
C LYS A 122 8.40 1.44 -14.79
N ARG A 123 8.03 0.52 -13.89
CA ARG A 123 8.19 0.72 -12.44
C ARG A 123 9.67 0.62 -12.07
N VAL A 124 10.26 1.74 -11.71
CA VAL A 124 11.63 1.79 -11.19
C VAL A 124 11.64 1.42 -9.71
N LYS A 125 12.64 0.65 -9.27
CA LYS A 125 12.85 0.36 -7.85
C LYS A 125 12.96 1.67 -7.07
N LYS A 126 12.34 1.73 -5.89
CA LYS A 126 12.45 2.89 -5.00
C LYS A 126 13.94 3.13 -4.71
N ARG A 127 14.40 4.36 -4.85
CA ARG A 127 15.76 4.74 -4.41
C ARG A 127 15.90 4.43 -2.92
N GLY A 128 17.12 4.08 -2.50
CA GLY A 128 17.41 3.83 -1.08
C GLY A 128 16.97 5.02 -0.22
N ALA A 129 16.65 4.75 1.04
CA ALA A 129 16.31 5.82 1.99
C ALA A 129 17.46 6.84 2.04
N HIS A 130 17.13 8.13 1.99
CA HIS A 130 18.09 9.24 2.01
C HIS A 130 18.97 9.22 3.29
N ARG A 131 18.46 8.65 4.38
CA ARG A 131 19.21 8.40 5.61
C ARG A 131 19.06 6.93 5.98
N LYS A 132 20.19 6.24 6.13
CA LYS A 132 20.24 4.88 6.69
C LYS A 132 20.87 4.98 8.06
N ARG A 133 20.14 4.59 9.09
CA ARG A 133 20.69 4.44 10.44
C ARG A 133 21.54 3.17 10.43
N ARG A 134 22.80 3.27 10.83
CA ARG A 134 23.61 2.10 11.16
C ARG A 134 23.52 1.80 12.65
N GLU A 135 23.87 0.59 13.03
CA GLU A 135 24.09 0.23 14.42
C GLU A 135 25.39 0.88 14.94
N ARG A 136 25.40 1.23 16.23
CA ARG A 136 26.56 1.81 16.88
C ARG A 136 27.66 0.77 17.04
N SER A 137 28.91 1.22 17.12
CA SER A 137 30.03 0.37 17.51
C SER A 137 29.82 -0.19 18.92
N LEU A 138 30.34 -1.40 19.17
CA LEU A 138 30.08 -2.13 20.42
C LEU A 138 30.88 -1.60 21.62
N LEU A 139 32.11 -1.13 21.39
CA LEU A 139 32.99 -0.62 22.45
C LEU A 139 33.41 0.82 22.14
N SER A 140 33.70 1.56 23.20
CA SER A 140 34.29 2.89 23.11
C SER A 140 35.66 2.83 22.41
N GLY A 141 35.97 3.86 21.61
CA GLY A 141 37.18 4.00 20.82
C GLY A 141 37.18 3.25 19.49
N MET A 142 36.19 2.37 19.24
CA MET A 142 36.14 1.60 17.99
C MET A 142 35.75 2.45 16.78
N MET A 143 34.98 3.52 16.99
CA MET A 143 34.66 4.47 15.93
C MET A 143 34.46 5.85 16.53
N ILE A 144 35.25 6.79 16.02
CA ILE A 144 35.22 8.19 16.43
C ILE A 144 34.65 8.99 15.26
N HIS A 145 33.61 9.77 15.53
CA HIS A 145 33.08 10.75 14.59
C HIS A 145 33.69 12.11 14.88
N GLN A 146 34.17 12.78 13.85
CA GLN A 146 34.54 14.18 13.93
C GLN A 146 33.59 14.98 13.05
N ASP A 147 32.93 15.96 13.66
CA ASP A 147 32.07 16.90 12.95
C ASP A 147 32.60 18.32 13.14
N GLY A 148 32.45 19.12 12.09
CA GLY A 148 32.98 20.48 12.03
C GLY A 148 31.88 21.46 11.70
N SER A 149 31.82 22.56 12.46
CA SER A 149 30.91 23.66 12.15
C SER A 149 31.66 25.00 12.16
N THR A 150 31.45 25.78 11.11
CA THR A 150 32.11 27.08 10.94
C THR A 150 31.30 28.17 11.64
N HIS A 151 31.96 28.92 12.52
CA HIS A 151 31.38 30.02 13.31
C HIS A 151 32.21 31.29 13.20
N GLU A 152 31.56 32.44 13.33
CA GLU A 152 32.22 33.75 13.36
C GLU A 152 32.11 34.36 14.76
N TRP A 153 32.85 33.79 15.71
CA TRP A 153 32.83 34.30 17.10
C TRP A 153 33.51 35.65 17.25
N VAL A 154 34.43 35.98 16.34
CA VAL A 154 35.07 37.29 16.24
C VAL A 154 34.69 37.90 14.90
N VAL A 155 34.25 39.16 14.93
CA VAL A 155 33.84 39.89 13.73
C VAL A 155 34.95 39.84 12.68
N ASN A 156 34.58 39.45 11.45
CA ASN A 156 35.44 39.24 10.30
C ASN A 156 36.44 38.07 10.44
N GLN A 157 36.24 37.14 11.37
CA GLN A 157 37.05 35.93 11.50
C GLN A 157 36.19 34.68 11.67
N LYS A 158 36.33 33.74 10.73
CA LYS A 158 35.65 32.44 10.79
C LYS A 158 36.56 31.39 11.38
N TRP A 159 36.12 30.75 12.44
CA TRP A 159 36.81 29.64 13.11
C TRP A 159 35.94 28.39 13.02
N ASP A 160 36.55 27.23 12.94
CA ASP A 160 35.84 25.95 12.91
C ASP A 160 35.82 25.32 14.30
N LEU A 161 34.63 25.04 14.81
CA LEU A 161 34.44 24.20 15.97
C LEU A 161 34.49 22.75 15.50
N ILE A 162 35.54 22.04 15.89
CA ILE A 162 35.66 20.60 15.67
C ILE A 162 35.21 19.87 16.93
N VAL A 163 34.18 19.06 16.80
CA VAL A 163 33.70 18.19 17.87
C VAL A 163 34.06 16.76 17.52
N THR A 164 34.73 16.09 18.45
CA THR A 164 35.01 14.66 18.37
C THR A 164 33.99 13.94 19.25
N MET A 165 33.46 12.80 18.80
CA MET A 165 32.48 11.99 19.53
C MET A 165 32.77 10.51 19.38
N ASP A 166 32.70 9.78 20.48
CA ASP A 166 32.67 8.32 20.42
C ASP A 166 31.29 7.82 19.98
N ASP A 167 31.26 6.92 18.99
CA ASP A 167 30.01 6.39 18.46
C ASP A 167 29.26 5.47 19.42
N ALA A 168 29.97 4.75 20.30
CA ALA A 168 29.37 3.79 21.22
C ALA A 168 28.71 4.52 22.40
N THR A 169 29.44 5.47 23.00
CA THR A 169 29.00 6.18 24.22
C THR A 169 28.34 7.53 23.98
N ASN A 170 28.50 8.14 22.79
CA ASN A 170 28.13 9.53 22.49
C ASN A 170 28.92 10.58 23.32
N GLU A 171 30.04 10.21 23.92
CA GLU A 171 30.85 11.14 24.72
C GLU A 171 31.83 11.93 23.84
N HIS A 172 32.16 13.15 24.30
CA HIS A 172 33.04 14.11 23.62
C HIS A 172 34.44 14.13 24.22
#